data_AF-A0A9W7H7M2-F1
#
_entry.id   AF-A0A9W7H7M2-F1
#
_cell.length_a   1.000
_cell.length_b   1.000
_cell.length_c   1.000
_cell.angle_alpha   90.00
_cell.angle_beta   90.00
_cell.angle_gamma   90.00
#
_symmetry.space_group_name_H-M   'P 1'
#
loop_
_entity.id
_entity.type
_entity.pdbx_description
1 polymer ?
#
loop_
_entity_poly.entity_id
_entity_poly.type
_entity_poly.pdbx_seq_one_letter_code
_entity_poly.pdbx_strand_id
1 'polypeptide(L)'
;MSLPKELYPSQDDLLYEEELLRNSFSLKFWWRYLIARLDAPFKKRFIIYERTLKALLGSYKLWHAYLREHLEIVQNLPVTHPQNENLYNTFERALVTMHKMPRIWIMYLLTLTQQKLICKTRRTFDRALCVLPVTRHDRIWEPYLVFVSQRGIPIETSLRVYRRYLKYDLSHIEDFIEFLVNSSLWQEAAERLASVLNDDQFYSIKGKTKHRLWLELCDLLTTHATEVSGLNVDAIIRGGIRKFTEEVGRLWTSLTS
;
A
#
# COMPACT_ATOMS: atom_id res chain seq x y z
N MET A 1 35.85 14.09 0.04
CA MET A 1 35.92 14.53 -1.38
C MET A 1 35.39 15.95 -1.45
N SER A 2 36.19 16.88 -1.96
CA SER A 2 35.75 18.25 -2.25
C SER A 2 34.69 18.24 -3.36
N LEU A 3 33.66 19.09 -3.24
CA LEU A 3 32.63 19.22 -4.28
C LEU A 3 33.25 19.83 -5.55
N PRO A 4 32.88 19.38 -6.76
CA PRO A 4 33.28 20.02 -8.01
C PRO A 4 32.94 21.52 -8.04
N LYS A 5 33.86 22.36 -8.56
CA LYS A 5 33.70 23.83 -8.62
C LYS A 5 32.44 24.28 -9.36
N GLU A 6 31.99 23.51 -10.35
CA GLU A 6 30.78 23.78 -11.15
C GLU A 6 29.48 23.75 -10.33
N LEU A 7 29.52 23.11 -9.16
CA LEU A 7 28.37 22.96 -8.28
C LEU A 7 28.29 24.07 -7.22
N TYR A 8 29.27 24.98 -7.18
CA TYR A 8 29.24 26.13 -6.28
C TYR A 8 28.25 27.19 -6.77
N PRO A 9 27.77 28.07 -5.87
CA PRO A 9 26.97 29.22 -6.25
C PRO A 9 27.71 30.07 -7.28
N SER A 10 27.04 30.33 -8.40
CA SER A 10 27.48 31.24 -9.46
C SER A 10 27.10 32.68 -9.13
N GLN A 11 27.56 33.64 -9.94
CA GLN A 11 27.26 35.07 -9.72
C GLN A 11 25.75 35.35 -9.73
N ASP A 12 24.98 34.61 -10.55
CA ASP A 12 23.52 34.69 -10.60
C ASP A 12 22.83 34.16 -9.33
N ASP A 13 23.54 33.37 -8.52
CA ASP A 13 23.05 32.82 -7.24
C ASP A 13 23.23 33.79 -6.08
N LEU A 14 24.09 34.80 -6.24
CA LEU A 14 24.56 35.69 -5.17
C LEU A 14 23.40 36.38 -4.45
N LEU A 15 22.42 36.90 -5.19
CA LEU A 15 21.23 37.55 -4.60
C LEU A 15 20.45 36.61 -3.68
N TYR A 16 20.31 35.34 -4.05
CA TYR A 16 19.62 34.36 -3.22
C TYR A 16 20.46 33.93 -2.02
N GLU A 17 21.77 33.78 -2.21
CA GLU A 17 22.70 33.44 -1.13
C GLU A 17 22.74 34.55 -0.06
N GLU A 18 22.74 35.82 -0.43
CA GLU A 18 22.64 36.95 0.51
C GLU A 18 21.31 36.97 1.28
N GLU A 19 20.18 36.74 0.60
CA GLU A 19 18.86 36.62 1.23
C GLU A 19 18.84 35.47 2.26
N LEU A 20 19.48 34.34 1.94
CA LEU A 20 19.56 33.16 2.79
C LEU A 20 20.53 33.31 3.97
N LEU A 21 21.64 34.04 3.79
CA LEU A 21 22.54 34.38 4.90
C LEU A 21 21.84 35.23 5.95
N ARG A 22 20.97 36.16 5.52
CA ARG A 22 20.18 36.99 6.44
C ARG A 22 19.07 36.20 7.12
N ASN A 23 18.41 35.28 6.42
CA ASN A 23 17.23 34.56 6.92
C ASN A 23 17.25 33.07 6.51
N SER A 24 18.14 32.29 7.12
CA SER A 24 18.37 30.88 6.77
C SER A 24 17.22 29.93 7.16
N PHE A 25 16.36 30.32 8.11
CA PHE A 25 15.21 29.52 8.55
C PHE A 25 13.89 29.89 7.84
N SER A 26 13.94 30.72 6.80
CA SER A 26 12.73 31.11 6.06
C SER A 26 12.49 30.18 4.87
N LEU A 27 11.38 29.44 4.91
CA LEU A 27 10.94 28.60 3.80
C LEU A 27 10.77 29.41 2.50
N LYS A 28 10.34 30.67 2.60
CA LYS A 28 10.06 31.53 1.44
C LYS A 28 11.30 31.78 0.59
N PHE A 29 12.43 32.10 1.20
CA PHE A 29 13.67 32.40 0.48
C PHE A 29 14.27 31.15 -0.15
N TRP A 30 14.30 30.03 0.59
CA TRP A 30 14.70 28.73 0.06
C TRP A 30 13.84 28.28 -1.14
N TRP A 31 12.52 28.43 -1.03
CA TRP A 31 11.61 28.04 -2.10
C TRP A 31 11.78 28.93 -3.35
N ARG A 32 11.98 30.24 -3.17
CA ARG A 32 12.27 31.17 -4.27
C ARG A 32 13.56 30.80 -4.99
N TYR A 33 14.61 30.45 -4.23
CA TYR A 33 15.88 30.02 -4.80
C TYR A 33 15.73 28.72 -5.62
N LEU A 34 15.01 27.73 -5.09
CA LEU A 34 14.72 26.50 -5.82
C LEU A 34 13.92 26.74 -7.10
N ILE A 35 12.90 27.62 -7.06
CA ILE A 35 12.13 27.99 -8.27
C ILE A 35 13.04 28.64 -9.32
N ALA A 36 13.91 29.56 -8.91
CA ALA A 36 14.82 30.25 -9.82
C ALA A 36 15.86 29.32 -10.47
N ARG A 37 16.00 28.09 -9.96
CA ARG A 37 16.91 27.06 -10.44
C ARG A 37 16.21 25.81 -10.91
N LEU A 38 14.92 25.89 -11.29
CA LEU A 38 14.19 24.74 -11.85
C LEU A 38 14.84 24.20 -13.12
N ASP A 39 15.42 25.04 -13.97
CA ASP A 39 16.06 24.56 -15.21
C ASP A 39 17.49 24.05 -14.99
N ALA A 40 18.04 24.21 -13.79
CA ALA A 40 19.40 23.77 -13.49
C ALA A 40 19.48 22.23 -13.39
N PRO A 41 20.65 21.62 -13.70
CA PRO A 41 20.86 20.20 -13.52
C PRO A 41 20.58 19.75 -12.08
N PHE A 42 20.00 18.57 -11.92
CA PHE A 42 19.61 18.07 -10.59
C PHE A 42 20.76 18.04 -9.59
N LYS A 43 22.00 17.75 -10.01
CA LYS A 43 23.17 17.77 -9.11
C LYS A 43 23.35 19.13 -8.41
N LYS A 44 23.05 20.24 -9.09
CA LYS A 44 23.09 21.59 -8.51
C LYS A 44 21.90 21.81 -7.57
N ARG A 45 20.68 21.45 -8.00
CA ARG A 45 19.47 21.54 -7.16
C ARG A 45 19.55 20.66 -5.90
N PHE A 46 20.16 19.48 -6.00
CA PHE A 46 20.41 18.55 -4.91
C PHE A 46 21.18 19.20 -3.77
N ILE A 47 22.23 19.98 -4.07
CA ILE A 47 23.00 20.69 -3.05
C ILE A 47 22.15 21.77 -2.38
N ILE A 48 21.32 22.48 -3.15
CA ILE A 48 20.39 23.46 -2.59
C ILE A 48 19.41 22.74 -1.65
N TYR A 49 18.79 21.63 -2.08
CA TYR A 49 17.91 20.82 -1.22
C TYR A 49 18.60 20.35 0.06
N GLU A 50 19.80 19.76 -0.03
CA GLU A 50 20.56 19.30 1.15
C GLU A 50 20.86 20.44 2.13
N ARG A 51 21.15 21.65 1.62
CA ARG A 51 21.32 22.84 2.46
C ARG A 51 20.00 23.28 3.08
N THR A 52 18.93 23.33 2.29
CA THR A 52 17.59 23.74 2.77
C THR A 52 17.11 22.82 3.90
N LEU A 53 17.35 21.52 3.77
CA LEU A 53 16.86 20.52 4.72
C LEU A 53 17.70 20.49 5.99
N LYS A 54 18.99 20.88 5.95
CA LYS A 54 19.78 21.13 7.17
C LYS A 54 19.23 22.30 7.99
N ALA A 55 18.73 23.35 7.33
CA ALA A 55 18.11 24.48 8.01
C ALA A 55 16.66 24.20 8.42
N LEU A 56 15.89 23.49 7.59
CA LEU A 56 14.44 23.28 7.72
C LEU A 56 14.05 21.81 7.64
N LEU A 57 14.51 21.04 8.63
CA LEU A 57 14.32 19.60 8.74
C LEU A 57 12.84 19.15 8.78
N GLY A 58 11.93 20.00 9.25
CA GLY A 58 10.50 19.69 9.42
C GLY A 58 9.60 20.13 8.26
N SER A 59 10.15 20.72 7.19
CA SER A 59 9.33 21.22 6.09
C SER A 59 8.85 20.08 5.19
N TYR A 60 7.59 19.69 5.35
CA TYR A 60 6.94 18.70 4.47
C TYR A 60 7.06 19.09 2.99
N LYS A 61 6.85 20.37 2.68
CA LYS A 61 6.86 20.87 1.30
C LYS A 61 8.22 20.65 0.64
N LEU A 62 9.31 20.92 1.36
CA LEU A 62 10.68 20.71 0.85
C LEU A 62 11.00 19.24 0.69
N TRP A 63 10.71 18.41 1.71
CA TRP A 63 10.94 16.97 1.64
C TRP A 63 10.18 16.32 0.49
N HIS A 64 8.90 16.65 0.33
CA HIS A 64 8.08 16.08 -0.72
C HIS A 64 8.54 16.51 -2.12
N ALA A 65 8.92 17.79 -2.32
CA ALA A 65 9.47 18.27 -3.58
C ALA A 65 10.80 17.56 -3.92
N TYR A 66 11.71 17.50 -2.94
CA TYR A 66 13.01 16.86 -3.10
C TYR A 66 12.90 15.37 -3.45
N LEU A 67 12.06 14.62 -2.72
CA LEU A 67 11.83 13.19 -2.99
C LEU A 67 11.19 12.96 -4.35
N ARG A 68 10.28 13.84 -4.80
CA ARG A 68 9.67 13.74 -6.13
C ARG A 68 10.69 13.92 -7.23
N GLU A 69 11.52 14.96 -7.18
CA GLU A 69 12.55 15.18 -8.19
C GLU A 69 13.58 14.03 -8.21
N HIS A 70 13.94 13.50 -7.03
CA HIS A 70 14.86 12.37 -6.95
C HIS A 70 14.24 11.08 -7.53
N LEU A 71 12.91 10.90 -7.42
CA LEU A 71 12.20 9.79 -8.05
C LEU A 71 12.20 9.89 -9.57
N GLU A 72 11.93 11.08 -10.13
CA GLU A 72 11.90 11.31 -11.59
C GLU A 72 13.22 10.90 -12.26
N ILE A 73 14.34 11.10 -11.58
CA ILE A 73 15.68 10.75 -12.08
C ILE A 73 15.90 9.24 -12.02
N VAL A 74 15.51 8.64 -10.90
CA VAL A 74 15.72 7.22 -10.65
C VAL A 74 14.77 6.36 -11.48
N GLN A 75 13.62 6.88 -11.88
CA GLN A 75 12.62 6.16 -12.68
C GLN A 75 13.18 5.58 -13.98
N ASN A 76 14.15 6.26 -14.60
CA ASN A 76 14.76 5.83 -15.86
C ASN A 76 16.00 4.93 -15.67
N LEU A 77 16.35 4.59 -14.44
CA LEU A 77 17.57 3.85 -14.11
C LEU A 77 17.25 2.41 -13.71
N PRO A 78 18.16 1.46 -13.98
CA PRO A 78 17.99 0.08 -13.56
C PRO A 78 18.00 -0.02 -12.03
N VAL A 79 17.30 -1.03 -11.48
CA VAL A 79 17.15 -1.24 -10.03
C VAL A 79 18.50 -1.41 -9.30
N THR A 80 19.51 -1.96 -9.98
CA THR A 80 20.86 -2.16 -9.41
C THR A 80 21.69 -0.87 -9.34
N HIS A 81 21.21 0.24 -9.94
CA HIS A 81 21.98 1.47 -9.99
C HIS A 81 22.18 2.08 -8.58
N PRO A 82 23.39 2.59 -8.23
CA PRO A 82 23.68 3.14 -6.91
C PRO A 82 22.81 4.33 -6.50
N GLN A 83 22.22 5.05 -7.47
CA GLN A 83 21.28 6.13 -7.16
C GLN A 83 19.99 5.66 -6.47
N ASN A 84 19.60 4.38 -6.63
CA ASN A 84 18.50 3.80 -5.86
C ASN A 84 18.82 3.76 -4.37
N GLU A 85 20.06 3.43 -4.01
CA GLU A 85 20.50 3.41 -2.62
C GLU A 85 20.47 4.82 -2.02
N ASN A 86 20.94 5.82 -2.78
CA ASN A 86 20.85 7.22 -2.36
C ASN A 86 19.39 7.67 -2.15
N LEU A 87 18.48 7.25 -3.04
CA LEU A 87 17.05 7.51 -2.91
C LEU A 87 16.49 6.88 -1.62
N TYR A 88 16.83 5.62 -1.33
CA TYR A 88 16.39 4.96 -0.09
C TYR A 88 16.91 5.69 1.14
N ASN A 89 18.19 6.05 1.16
CA ASN A 89 18.79 6.79 2.27
C ASN A 89 18.10 8.16 2.46
N THR A 90 17.70 8.80 1.36
CA THR A 90 16.94 10.06 1.39
C THR A 90 15.54 9.86 1.98
N PHE A 91 14.83 8.79 1.60
CA PHE A 91 13.55 8.43 2.22
C PHE A 91 13.68 8.11 3.71
N GLU A 92 14.68 7.30 4.09
CA GLU A 92 14.91 6.96 5.50
C GLU A 92 15.20 8.21 6.33
N ARG A 93 16.00 9.16 5.80
CA ARG A 93 16.24 10.48 6.44
C ARG A 93 14.96 11.30 6.56
N ALA A 94 14.15 11.37 5.49
CA ALA A 94 12.89 12.10 5.50
C ALA A 94 11.93 11.53 6.56
N LEU A 95 11.91 10.20 6.72
CA LEU A 95 11.05 9.53 7.68
C LEU A 95 11.46 9.76 9.14
N VAL A 96 12.69 10.19 9.44
CA VAL A 96 13.07 10.57 10.82
C VAL A 96 12.20 11.73 11.31
N THR A 97 12.03 12.77 10.48
CA THR A 97 11.27 13.98 10.87
C THR A 97 9.81 13.92 10.42
N MET A 98 9.53 13.27 9.29
CA MET A 98 8.21 13.24 8.65
C MET A 98 7.46 11.92 8.85
N HIS A 99 7.80 11.13 9.87
CA HIS A 99 7.20 9.81 10.12
C HIS A 99 5.66 9.79 10.20
N LYS A 100 5.02 10.91 10.59
CA LYS A 100 3.55 11.01 10.66
C LYS A 100 2.87 11.35 9.33
N MET A 101 3.63 11.54 8.24
CA MET A 101 3.11 11.97 6.95
C MET A 101 2.87 10.78 6.01
N PRO A 102 1.61 10.35 5.76
CA PRO A 102 1.34 9.14 4.98
C PRO A 102 1.82 9.24 3.54
N ARG A 103 1.86 10.45 2.95
CA ARG A 103 2.24 10.62 1.54
C ARG A 103 3.68 10.22 1.26
N ILE A 104 4.60 10.54 2.18
CA ILE A 104 6.03 10.17 2.05
C ILE A 104 6.18 8.65 2.16
N TRP A 105 5.45 8.02 3.08
CA TRP A 105 5.39 6.56 3.17
C TRP A 105 4.88 5.92 1.88
N ILE A 106 3.74 6.37 1.36
CA ILE A 106 3.16 5.83 0.13
C ILE A 106 4.15 5.95 -1.04
N MET A 107 4.81 7.10 -1.21
CA MET A 107 5.85 7.27 -2.24
C MET A 107 6.97 6.25 -2.08
N TYR A 108 7.48 6.05 -0.87
CA TYR A 108 8.54 5.08 -0.61
C TYR A 108 8.09 3.64 -0.89
N LEU A 109 6.92 3.25 -0.39
CA LEU A 109 6.35 1.91 -0.52
C LEU A 109 6.06 1.55 -1.99
N LEU A 110 5.50 2.48 -2.76
CA LEU A 110 5.26 2.28 -4.20
C LEU A 110 6.58 2.10 -4.97
N THR A 111 7.60 2.89 -4.64
CA THR A 111 8.93 2.76 -5.25
C THR A 111 9.54 1.40 -4.98
N LEU A 112 9.52 0.93 -3.72
CA LEU A 112 10.03 -0.38 -3.35
C LEU A 112 9.26 -1.53 -4.00
N THR A 113 7.93 -1.37 -4.13
CA THR A 113 7.05 -2.32 -4.81
C THR A 113 7.40 -2.45 -6.29
N GLN A 114 7.62 -1.33 -6.99
CA GLN A 114 8.03 -1.34 -8.41
C GLN A 114 9.38 -2.01 -8.63
N GLN A 115 10.31 -1.86 -7.68
CA GLN A 115 11.64 -2.46 -7.72
C GLN A 115 11.66 -3.94 -7.30
N LYS A 116 10.52 -4.51 -6.89
CA LYS A 116 10.34 -5.93 -6.50
C LYS A 116 11.25 -6.39 -5.35
N LEU A 117 11.62 -5.49 -4.44
CA LEU A 117 12.40 -5.84 -3.25
C LEU A 117 11.49 -6.43 -2.15
N ILE A 118 11.06 -7.68 -2.30
CA ILE A 118 9.98 -8.31 -1.50
C ILE A 118 10.17 -8.12 0.02
N CYS A 119 11.30 -8.57 0.57
CA CYS A 119 11.55 -8.52 2.02
C CYS A 119 11.61 -7.10 2.57
N LYS A 120 12.24 -6.17 1.83
CA LYS A 120 12.35 -4.76 2.23
C LYS A 120 10.99 -4.06 2.15
N THR A 121 10.23 -4.32 1.09
CA THR A 121 8.88 -3.79 0.86
C THR A 121 7.94 -4.24 1.99
N ARG A 122 7.89 -5.53 2.30
CA ARG A 122 7.07 -6.06 3.40
C ARG A 122 7.42 -5.40 4.75
N ARG A 123 8.72 -5.35 5.11
CA ARG A 123 9.18 -4.76 6.38
C ARG A 123 8.86 -3.27 6.46
N THR A 124 8.95 -2.54 5.34
CA THR A 124 8.64 -1.10 5.31
C THR A 124 7.14 -0.84 5.37
N PHE A 125 6.30 -1.66 4.74
CA PHE A 125 4.84 -1.62 4.93
C PHE A 125 4.46 -1.86 6.40
N ASP A 126 5.05 -2.89 7.02
CA ASP A 126 4.82 -3.20 8.43
C ASP A 126 5.26 -2.03 9.33
N ARG A 127 6.41 -1.41 9.03
CA ARG A 127 6.88 -0.21 9.74
C ARG A 127 5.93 0.96 9.58
N ALA A 128 5.39 1.19 8.37
CA ALA A 128 4.44 2.26 8.11
C ALA A 128 3.15 2.09 8.94
N LEU A 129 2.62 0.88 9.02
CA LEU A 129 1.43 0.57 9.82
C LEU A 129 1.67 0.73 11.33
N CYS A 130 2.87 0.41 11.83
CA CYS A 130 3.20 0.63 13.24
C CYS A 130 3.34 2.12 13.61
N VAL A 131 3.84 2.94 12.66
CA VAL A 131 4.20 4.33 12.93
C VAL A 131 3.04 5.29 12.67
N LEU A 132 2.20 5.00 11.67
CA LEU A 132 1.07 5.85 11.31
C LEU A 132 -0.14 5.57 12.22
N PRO A 133 -0.94 6.59 12.55
CA PRO A 133 -2.23 6.39 13.23
C PRO A 133 -3.16 5.50 12.41
N VAL A 134 -3.99 4.72 13.11
CA VAL A 134 -4.96 3.77 12.51
C VAL A 134 -5.88 4.45 11.50
N THR A 135 -6.27 5.70 11.73
CA THR A 135 -7.11 6.52 10.81
C THR A 135 -6.50 6.74 9.43
N ARG A 136 -5.20 6.43 9.23
CA ARG A 136 -4.51 6.55 7.95
C ARG A 136 -4.17 5.19 7.33
N HIS A 137 -4.50 4.08 8.00
CA HIS A 137 -4.13 2.74 7.57
C HIS A 137 -4.83 2.35 6.26
N ASP A 138 -6.05 2.81 6.00
CA ASP A 138 -6.75 2.57 4.73
C ASP A 138 -5.87 2.86 3.50
N ARG A 139 -5.16 3.98 3.53
CA ARG A 139 -4.30 4.44 2.43
C ARG A 139 -3.02 3.61 2.26
N ILE A 140 -2.63 2.85 3.28
CA ILE A 140 -1.46 1.97 3.26
C ILE A 140 -1.88 0.56 2.89
N TRP A 141 -3.06 0.11 3.33
CA TRP A 141 -3.58 -1.21 3.02
C TRP A 141 -3.84 -1.40 1.54
N GLU A 142 -4.43 -0.42 0.84
CA GLU A 142 -4.66 -0.49 -0.60
C GLU A 142 -3.38 -0.85 -1.40
N PRO A 143 -2.27 -0.10 -1.31
CA PRO A 143 -1.03 -0.48 -1.99
C PRO A 143 -0.38 -1.75 -1.42
N TYR A 144 -0.63 -2.12 -0.17
CA TYR A 144 -0.11 -3.36 0.42
C TYR A 144 -0.81 -4.59 -0.20
N LEU A 145 -2.13 -4.54 -0.36
CA LEU A 145 -2.91 -5.58 -1.02
C LEU A 145 -2.50 -5.75 -2.48
N VAL A 146 -2.30 -4.63 -3.19
CA VAL A 146 -1.76 -4.65 -4.55
C VAL A 146 -0.38 -5.29 -4.59
N PHE A 147 0.51 -4.94 -3.64
CA PHE A 147 1.81 -5.59 -3.52
C PHE A 147 1.65 -7.11 -3.39
N VAL A 148 0.96 -7.62 -2.37
CA VAL A 148 0.86 -9.07 -2.11
C VAL A 148 0.12 -9.88 -3.18
N SER A 149 -0.66 -9.21 -4.03
CA SER A 149 -1.35 -9.82 -5.18
C SER A 149 -0.45 -9.95 -6.42
N GLN A 150 0.78 -9.40 -6.40
CA GLN A 150 1.70 -9.50 -7.52
C GLN A 150 2.26 -10.91 -7.68
N ARG A 151 2.46 -11.32 -8.94
CA ARG A 151 3.11 -12.59 -9.29
C ARG A 151 4.56 -12.61 -8.77
N GLY A 152 4.93 -13.73 -8.15
CA GLY A 152 6.29 -13.96 -7.61
C GLY A 152 6.43 -13.71 -6.11
N ILE A 153 5.37 -13.27 -5.43
CA ILE A 153 5.37 -13.18 -3.97
C ILE A 153 5.01 -14.54 -3.37
N PRO A 154 5.71 -14.99 -2.31
CA PRO A 154 5.37 -16.23 -1.63
C PRO A 154 3.95 -16.20 -1.07
N ILE A 155 3.18 -17.25 -1.34
CA ILE A 155 1.77 -17.37 -0.93
C ILE A 155 1.63 -17.18 0.60
N GLU A 156 2.52 -17.78 1.39
CA GLU A 156 2.53 -17.64 2.85
C GLU A 156 2.68 -16.18 3.32
N THR A 157 3.42 -15.35 2.56
CA THR A 157 3.54 -13.93 2.87
C THR A 157 2.22 -13.22 2.64
N SER A 158 1.58 -13.48 1.50
CA SER A 158 0.28 -12.90 1.16
C SER A 158 -0.80 -13.32 2.17
N LEU A 159 -0.85 -14.61 2.54
CA LEU A 159 -1.77 -15.13 3.57
C LEU A 159 -1.66 -14.38 4.89
N ARG A 160 -0.43 -14.18 5.40
CA ARG A 160 -0.21 -13.45 6.66
C ARG A 160 -0.69 -12.01 6.60
N VAL A 161 -0.48 -11.35 5.46
CA VAL A 161 -0.92 -9.96 5.25
C VAL A 161 -2.44 -9.88 5.19
N TYR A 162 -3.09 -10.74 4.41
CA TYR A 162 -4.56 -10.79 4.33
C TYR A 162 -5.20 -11.13 5.69
N ARG A 163 -4.69 -12.12 6.42
CA ARG A 163 -5.19 -12.47 7.76
C ARG A 163 -5.10 -11.30 8.73
N ARG A 164 -4.07 -10.45 8.61
CA ARG A 164 -3.95 -9.22 9.40
C ARG A 164 -4.91 -8.13 8.91
N TYR A 165 -5.08 -7.98 7.60
CA TYR A 165 -6.01 -7.03 7.01
C TYR A 165 -7.46 -7.32 7.43
N LEU A 166 -7.87 -8.59 7.48
CA LEU A 166 -9.20 -8.97 7.94
C LEU A 166 -9.47 -8.62 9.41
N LYS A 167 -8.43 -8.52 10.26
CA LYS A 167 -8.61 -8.00 11.62
C LYS A 167 -8.85 -6.50 11.65
N TYR A 168 -8.45 -5.79 10.60
CA TYR A 168 -8.66 -4.36 10.44
C TYR A 168 -10.04 -4.07 9.82
N ASP A 169 -10.36 -4.75 8.71
CA ASP A 169 -11.66 -4.64 8.05
C ASP A 169 -12.13 -6.02 7.56
N LEU A 170 -13.19 -6.54 8.20
CA LEU A 170 -13.79 -7.84 7.89
C LEU A 170 -14.60 -7.81 6.59
N SER A 171 -14.97 -6.63 6.11
CA SER A 171 -15.84 -6.46 4.94
C SER A 171 -15.17 -7.00 3.66
N HIS A 172 -13.84 -6.98 3.61
CA HIS A 172 -13.02 -7.47 2.49
C HIS A 172 -12.73 -8.98 2.52
N ILE A 173 -13.52 -9.76 3.27
CA ILE A 173 -13.38 -11.23 3.31
C ILE A 173 -13.53 -11.88 1.94
N GLU A 174 -14.35 -11.31 1.05
CA GLU A 174 -14.54 -11.82 -0.31
C GLU A 174 -13.27 -11.70 -1.17
N ASP A 175 -12.51 -10.62 -1.01
CA ASP A 175 -11.23 -10.45 -1.72
C ASP A 175 -10.20 -11.49 -1.24
N PHE A 176 -10.24 -11.82 0.06
CA PHE A 176 -9.39 -12.87 0.61
C PHE A 176 -9.79 -14.26 0.10
N ILE A 177 -11.08 -14.56 0.02
CA ILE A 177 -11.58 -15.83 -0.54
C ILE A 177 -11.14 -15.96 -2.00
N GLU A 178 -11.29 -14.90 -2.80
CA GLU A 178 -10.85 -14.87 -4.19
C GLU A 178 -9.33 -15.13 -4.31
N PHE A 179 -8.52 -14.54 -3.42
CA PHE A 179 -7.10 -14.82 -3.33
C PHE A 179 -6.79 -16.29 -3.01
N LEU A 180 -7.52 -16.92 -2.08
CA LEU A 180 -7.33 -18.32 -1.70
C LEU A 180 -7.66 -19.27 -2.86
N VAL A 181 -8.77 -19.03 -3.56
CA VAL A 181 -9.18 -19.77 -4.76
C VAL A 181 -8.09 -19.65 -5.85
N ASN A 182 -7.62 -18.43 -6.12
CA ASN A 182 -6.54 -18.20 -7.10
C ASN A 182 -5.19 -18.84 -6.71
N SER A 183 -4.96 -19.05 -5.41
CA SER A 183 -3.74 -19.67 -4.87
C SER A 183 -3.85 -21.18 -4.68
N SER A 184 -4.91 -21.81 -5.19
CA SER A 184 -5.23 -23.24 -5.04
C SER A 184 -5.30 -23.71 -3.58
N LEU A 185 -5.73 -22.84 -2.66
CA LEU A 185 -5.94 -23.17 -1.25
C LEU A 185 -7.43 -23.43 -0.98
N TRP A 186 -7.93 -24.52 -1.57
CA TRP A 186 -9.37 -24.81 -1.61
C TRP A 186 -9.98 -25.07 -0.24
N GLN A 187 -9.27 -25.77 0.65
CA GLN A 187 -9.75 -26.05 2.01
C GLN A 187 -10.03 -24.76 2.78
N GLU A 188 -9.03 -23.87 2.88
CA GLU A 188 -9.19 -22.60 3.59
C GLU A 188 -10.26 -21.73 2.92
N ALA A 189 -10.36 -21.74 1.59
CA ALA A 189 -11.40 -21.01 0.87
C ALA A 189 -12.80 -21.51 1.23
N ALA A 190 -13.01 -22.84 1.25
CA ALA A 190 -14.27 -23.48 1.59
C ALA A 190 -14.69 -23.19 3.04
N GLU A 191 -13.75 -23.30 3.99
CA GLU A 191 -14.01 -22.99 5.40
C GLU A 191 -14.42 -21.53 5.61
N ARG A 192 -13.74 -20.60 4.91
CA ARG A 192 -14.05 -19.17 4.98
C ARG A 192 -15.39 -18.85 4.34
N LEU A 193 -15.71 -19.41 3.17
CA LEU A 193 -17.01 -19.28 2.54
C LEU A 193 -18.14 -19.84 3.43
N ALA A 194 -17.93 -21.00 4.05
CA ALA A 194 -18.89 -21.57 4.99
C ALA A 194 -19.10 -20.67 6.22
N SER A 195 -18.02 -20.08 6.75
CA SER A 195 -18.11 -19.13 7.87
C SER A 195 -18.91 -17.87 7.51
N VAL A 196 -18.74 -17.36 6.29
CA VAL A 196 -19.47 -16.18 5.77
C VAL A 196 -20.95 -16.49 5.57
N LEU A 197 -21.29 -17.68 5.07
CA LEU A 197 -22.69 -18.11 4.87
C LEU A 197 -23.43 -18.38 6.18
N ASN A 198 -22.71 -18.78 7.23
CA ASN A 198 -23.29 -18.99 8.56
C ASN A 198 -23.52 -17.68 9.32
N ASP A 199 -22.87 -16.59 8.92
CA ASP A 199 -23.07 -15.29 9.55
C ASP A 199 -24.31 -14.59 8.97
N ASP A 200 -25.33 -14.43 9.81
CA ASP A 200 -26.59 -13.82 9.39
C ASP A 200 -26.46 -12.31 9.15
N GLN A 201 -25.47 -11.64 9.77
CA GLN A 201 -25.20 -10.20 9.65
C GLN A 201 -24.27 -9.84 8.48
N PHE A 202 -23.75 -10.83 7.75
CA PHE A 202 -22.83 -10.58 6.65
C PHE A 202 -23.49 -9.84 5.49
N TYR A 203 -22.85 -8.75 5.05
CA TYR A 203 -23.20 -7.99 3.86
C TYR A 203 -22.03 -7.96 2.88
N SER A 204 -22.31 -8.31 1.61
CA SER A 204 -21.32 -8.31 0.53
C SER A 204 -21.03 -6.90 0.04
N ILE A 205 -19.77 -6.43 0.13
CA ILE A 205 -19.36 -5.19 -0.55
C ILE A 205 -19.54 -5.30 -2.07
N LYS A 206 -19.28 -6.49 -2.64
CA LYS A 206 -19.42 -6.73 -4.09
C LYS A 206 -20.88 -6.88 -4.53
N GLY A 207 -21.86 -6.75 -3.62
CA GLY A 207 -23.28 -6.90 -3.90
C GLY A 207 -23.70 -8.33 -4.25
N LYS A 208 -22.89 -9.34 -3.90
CA LYS A 208 -23.26 -10.74 -4.10
C LYS A 208 -24.36 -11.13 -3.12
N THR A 209 -25.36 -11.85 -3.62
CA THR A 209 -26.39 -12.46 -2.76
C THR A 209 -25.82 -13.65 -2.00
N LYS A 210 -26.36 -13.95 -0.81
CA LYS A 210 -25.98 -15.14 -0.04
C LYS A 210 -26.15 -16.42 -0.87
N HIS A 211 -27.19 -16.48 -1.71
CA HIS A 211 -27.39 -17.58 -2.64
C HIS A 211 -26.25 -17.74 -3.64
N ARG A 212 -25.72 -16.63 -4.19
CA ARG A 212 -24.57 -16.68 -5.10
C ARG A 212 -23.30 -17.19 -4.42
N LEU A 213 -23.04 -16.74 -3.19
CA LEU A 213 -21.90 -17.24 -2.39
C LEU A 213 -22.05 -18.72 -2.06
N TRP A 214 -23.28 -19.19 -1.85
CA TRP A 214 -23.57 -20.60 -1.64
C TRP A 214 -23.30 -21.44 -2.89
N LEU A 215 -23.71 -20.98 -4.07
CA LEU A 215 -23.36 -21.63 -5.34
C LEU A 215 -21.83 -21.69 -5.54
N GLU A 216 -21.11 -20.60 -5.27
CA GLU A 216 -19.65 -20.57 -5.36
C GLU A 216 -18.99 -21.61 -4.42
N LEU A 217 -19.55 -21.81 -3.21
CA LEU A 217 -19.10 -22.86 -2.29
C LEU A 217 -19.44 -24.27 -2.81
N CYS A 218 -20.63 -24.49 -3.36
CA CYS A 218 -21.00 -25.78 -3.95
C CYS A 218 -20.12 -26.14 -5.15
N ASP A 219 -19.85 -25.18 -6.03
CA ASP A 219 -18.96 -25.37 -7.17
C ASP A 219 -17.56 -25.74 -6.70
N LEU A 220 -17.00 -25.02 -5.71
CA LEU A 220 -15.68 -25.30 -5.17
C LEU A 220 -15.60 -26.70 -4.53
N LEU A 221 -16.61 -27.10 -3.77
CA LEU A 221 -16.66 -28.42 -3.12
C LEU A 221 -16.83 -29.57 -4.12
N THR A 222 -17.53 -29.34 -5.24
CA THR A 222 -17.74 -30.37 -6.26
C THR A 222 -16.53 -30.53 -7.18
N THR A 223 -15.85 -29.43 -7.54
CA THR A 223 -14.65 -29.49 -8.41
C THR A 223 -13.41 -29.97 -7.67
N HIS A 224 -13.27 -29.66 -6.37
CA HIS A 224 -12.08 -29.98 -5.56
C HIS A 224 -12.37 -30.92 -4.39
N ALA A 225 -13.34 -31.84 -4.56
CA ALA A 225 -13.79 -32.77 -3.53
C ALA A 225 -12.68 -33.66 -2.92
N THR A 226 -11.61 -33.93 -3.66
CA THR A 226 -10.49 -34.77 -3.19
C THR A 226 -9.49 -34.02 -2.32
N GLU A 227 -9.40 -32.71 -2.46
CA GLU A 227 -8.44 -31.85 -1.73
C GLU A 227 -9.06 -31.20 -0.50
N VAL A 228 -10.40 -31.09 -0.48
CA VAL A 228 -11.15 -30.60 0.66
C VAL A 228 -11.52 -31.76 1.58
N SER A 229 -10.89 -31.85 2.76
CA SER A 229 -11.11 -32.91 3.73
C SER A 229 -11.60 -32.34 5.07
N GLY A 230 -12.53 -33.05 5.73
CA GLY A 230 -13.02 -32.69 7.08
C GLY A 230 -14.22 -31.74 7.15
N LEU A 231 -14.64 -31.13 6.03
CA LEU A 231 -15.94 -30.45 5.96
C LEU A 231 -17.04 -31.49 5.67
N ASN A 232 -18.10 -31.51 6.47
CA ASN A 232 -19.27 -32.36 6.18
C ASN A 232 -20.08 -31.72 5.04
N VAL A 233 -19.62 -31.94 3.81
CA VAL A 233 -20.17 -31.38 2.57
C VAL A 233 -21.68 -31.64 2.47
N ASP A 234 -22.13 -32.85 2.81
CA ASP A 234 -23.55 -33.22 2.76
C ASP A 234 -24.39 -32.44 3.78
N ALA A 235 -23.87 -32.22 4.99
CA ALA A 235 -24.55 -31.39 6.00
C ALA A 235 -24.63 -29.92 5.58
N ILE A 236 -23.58 -29.37 4.96
CA ILE A 236 -23.54 -27.97 4.50
C ILE A 236 -24.51 -27.76 3.33
N ILE A 237 -24.53 -28.68 2.36
CA ILE A 237 -25.44 -28.62 1.22
C ILE A 237 -26.90 -28.72 1.68
N ARG A 238 -27.24 -29.70 2.54
CA ARG A 238 -28.59 -29.87 3.08
C ARG A 238 -29.02 -28.69 3.96
N GLY A 239 -28.11 -28.14 4.76
CA GLY A 239 -28.35 -26.96 5.59
C GLY A 239 -28.64 -25.71 4.76
N GLY A 240 -27.87 -25.50 3.70
CA GLY A 240 -28.10 -24.40 2.75
C GLY A 240 -29.45 -24.50 2.05
N ILE A 241 -29.79 -25.67 1.50
CA ILE A 241 -31.08 -25.89 0.81
C ILE A 241 -32.25 -25.53 1.74
N ARG A 242 -32.22 -25.96 3.00
CA ARG A 242 -33.28 -25.65 3.99
C ARG A 242 -33.42 -24.14 4.23
N LYS A 243 -32.31 -23.43 4.51
CA LYS A 243 -32.33 -21.98 4.75
C LYS A 243 -32.88 -21.21 3.54
N PHE A 244 -32.45 -21.53 2.32
CA PHE A 244 -32.94 -20.84 1.12
C PHE A 244 -34.40 -21.17 0.79
N THR A 245 -34.88 -22.39 1.06
CA THR A 245 -36.31 -22.70 0.94
C THR A 245 -37.17 -21.93 1.94
N GLU A 246 -36.68 -21.68 3.16
CA GLU A 246 -37.37 -20.85 4.16
C GLU A 246 -37.41 -19.37 3.75
N GLU A 247 -36.33 -18.82 3.18
CA GLU A 247 -36.31 -17.45 2.64
C GLU A 247 -37.31 -17.28 1.50
N VAL A 248 -37.39 -18.25 0.57
CA VAL A 248 -38.40 -18.25 -0.50
C VAL A 248 -39.82 -18.33 0.10
N GLY A 249 -40.04 -19.21 1.08
CA GLY A 249 -41.33 -19.32 1.79
C GLY A 249 -41.76 -18.00 2.44
N ARG A 250 -40.84 -17.29 3.10
CA ARG A 250 -41.11 -15.97 3.71
C ARG A 250 -41.51 -14.92 2.67
N LEU A 251 -40.84 -14.90 1.51
CA LEU A 251 -41.17 -13.99 0.40
C LEU A 251 -42.59 -14.25 -0.15
N TRP A 252 -43.01 -15.52 -0.27
CA TRP A 252 -44.37 -15.87 -0.66
C TRP A 252 -45.42 -15.41 0.36
N THR A 253 -45.12 -15.54 1.66
CA THR A 253 -46.03 -15.05 2.72
C THR A 253 -46.13 -13.53 2.77
N SER A 254 -45.06 -12.79 2.42
CA SER A 254 -45.10 -11.32 2.37
C SER A 254 -45.78 -10.76 1.12
N LEU A 255 -45.90 -11.54 0.06
CA LEU A 255 -46.61 -11.18 -1.18
C LEU A 255 -48.11 -11.50 -1.12
N THR A 256 -48.53 -12.32 -0.15
CA THR A 256 -49.92 -12.71 0.07
C THR A 256 -50.61 -11.95 1.21
N SER A 257 -49.85 -11.10 1.93
CA SER A 257 -50.35 -10.09 2.89
C SER A 257 -50.46 -8.71 2.25
#